data_AF-A0A059CQ32-F1
#
_entry.id   AF-A0A059CQ32-F1
#
_cell.length_a   1.000
_cell.length_b   1.000
_cell.length_c   1.000
_cell.angle_alpha   90.00
_cell.angle_beta   90.00
_cell.angle_gamma   90.00
#
_symmetry.space_group_name_H-M   'P 1'
#
loop_
_entity.id
_entity.type
_entity.pdbx_description
1 polymer ?
#
loop_
_entity_poly.entity_id
_entity_poly.type
_entity_poly.pdbx_seq_one_letter_code
_entity_poly.pdbx_strand_id
1 'polypeptide(L)'
;GTKKIEALCQKFDPQLLYYIANEEAERLPDLRYPEVRVFRDNCPSNDFQANLQNNTCMLSKLRFLSWHHFPIEVKITNFSMMNIVILHLGHCPNLTDLQSIEGLVSLRILKLIEILPLERLPDLSNLKKLSKLQLGRCHNLIDVQSIEDLGNLKTLKLTEIPLLKRLPDLSYLKKLTELHLRYCHGLIEIKSFEGLENLMILMMDELPLLERLPNLSNLKKLTQLYLRRCHNLVKIQGTLESLEDLCIQGCRSLDE
;
A
#
# COMPACT_ATOMS: atom_id res chain seq x y z
N GLY A 1 -31.21 -3.95 -2.14
CA GLY A 1 -30.34 -4.98 -2.74
C GLY A 1 -30.21 -4.65 -4.20
N THR A 2 -29.03 -4.62 -4.81
CA THR A 2 -28.11 -5.73 -5.11
C THR A 2 -26.65 -5.23 -4.99
N LYS A 3 -25.74 -5.67 -4.11
CA LYS A 3 -25.32 -6.97 -3.55
C LYS A 3 -24.43 -7.87 -4.44
N LYS A 4 -23.54 -7.35 -5.31
CA LYS A 4 -22.36 -8.11 -5.81
C LYS A 4 -21.19 -7.18 -6.11
N ILE A 5 -20.02 -7.48 -5.56
CA ILE A 5 -18.74 -6.91 -5.99
C ILE A 5 -18.15 -7.87 -7.00
N GLU A 6 -17.92 -7.40 -8.22
CA GLU A 6 -17.27 -8.20 -9.24
C GLU A 6 -15.76 -8.17 -9.00
N ALA A 7 -15.20 -9.37 -8.86
CA ALA A 7 -13.84 -9.59 -8.47
C ALA A 7 -13.18 -10.59 -9.42
N LEU A 8 -11.93 -10.34 -9.75
CA LEU A 8 -11.12 -11.24 -10.55
C LEU A 8 -9.90 -11.60 -9.71
N CYS A 9 -9.73 -12.89 -9.44
CA CYS A 9 -8.61 -13.40 -8.68
C CYS A 9 -8.04 -14.65 -9.33
N GLN A 10 -6.74 -14.65 -9.62
CA GLN A 10 -6.08 -15.76 -10.31
C GLN A 10 -5.96 -17.03 -9.46
N LYS A 11 -5.84 -16.89 -8.13
CA LYS A 11 -5.95 -17.99 -7.18
C LYS A 11 -6.89 -17.59 -6.06
N PHE A 12 -7.87 -18.43 -5.74
CA PHE A 12 -8.69 -18.21 -4.56
C PHE A 12 -7.80 -18.31 -3.32
N ASP A 13 -7.63 -17.19 -2.65
CA ASP A 13 -6.92 -17.10 -1.41
C ASP A 13 -7.96 -16.90 -0.29
N PRO A 14 -8.14 -17.87 0.63
CA PRO A 14 -9.02 -17.72 1.78
C PRO A 14 -8.67 -16.50 2.65
N GLN A 15 -7.38 -16.12 2.70
CA GLN A 15 -6.93 -14.90 3.35
C GLN A 15 -7.41 -13.65 2.61
N LEU A 16 -7.59 -13.71 1.28
CA LEU A 16 -8.16 -12.62 0.50
C LEU A 16 -9.63 -12.38 0.85
N LEU A 17 -10.41 -13.45 1.03
CA LEU A 17 -11.79 -13.38 1.50
C LEU A 17 -11.88 -12.87 2.93
N TYR A 18 -11.02 -13.36 3.83
CA TYR A 18 -10.89 -12.85 5.20
C TYR A 18 -10.45 -11.37 5.23
N TYR A 19 -9.49 -10.98 4.38
CA TYR A 19 -8.96 -9.63 4.27
C TYR A 19 -10.03 -8.65 3.75
N ILE A 20 -10.75 -9.03 2.69
CA ILE A 20 -11.87 -8.25 2.14
C ILE A 20 -13.01 -8.15 3.17
N ALA A 21 -13.29 -9.24 3.89
CA ALA A 21 -14.39 -9.31 4.85
C ALA A 21 -14.12 -8.58 6.18
N ASN A 22 -12.87 -8.50 6.65
CA ASN A 22 -12.56 -7.99 8.00
C ASN A 22 -11.85 -6.62 8.02
N GLU A 23 -10.83 -6.36 7.20
CA GLU A 23 -10.10 -5.07 7.27
C GLU A 23 -10.78 -3.94 6.45
N GLU A 24 -11.43 -4.29 5.33
CA GLU A 24 -11.94 -3.31 4.36
C GLU A 24 -13.46 -3.09 4.45
N ALA A 25 -14.18 -3.99 5.13
CA ALA A 25 -15.63 -3.92 5.33
C ALA A 25 -16.06 -2.78 6.28
N GLU A 26 -15.25 -2.46 7.29
CA GLU A 26 -15.53 -1.36 8.22
C GLU A 26 -15.16 0.02 7.65
N ARG A 27 -14.21 0.09 6.72
CA ARG A 27 -13.61 1.35 6.24
C ARG A 27 -14.22 1.89 4.96
N LEU A 28 -14.92 1.07 4.18
CA LEU A 28 -15.55 1.41 2.91
C LEU A 28 -17.07 1.15 2.95
N PRO A 29 -17.88 2.00 3.61
CA PRO A 29 -19.32 1.76 3.82
C PRO A 29 -20.14 1.63 2.53
N ASP A 30 -19.60 2.12 1.40
CA ASP A 30 -20.20 1.97 0.08
C ASP A 30 -19.97 0.59 -0.56
N LEU A 31 -18.94 -0.15 -0.13
CA LEU A 31 -18.70 -1.52 -0.59
C LEU A 31 -19.58 -2.48 0.23
N ARG A 32 -20.81 -2.66 -0.23
CA ARG A 32 -21.75 -3.64 0.36
C ARG A 32 -21.41 -5.04 -0.16
N TYR A 33 -20.59 -5.79 0.58
CA TYR A 33 -20.23 -7.17 0.30
C TYR A 33 -21.36 -8.12 0.72
N PRO A 34 -22.01 -8.79 -0.24
CA PRO A 34 -21.87 -10.24 -0.29
C PRO A 34 -21.88 -10.80 -1.73
N GLU A 35 -21.25 -11.96 -1.91
CA GLU A 35 -21.02 -12.67 -3.18
C GLU A 35 -19.91 -12.06 -4.05
N VAL A 36 -18.66 -12.41 -3.69
CA VAL A 36 -17.48 -12.29 -4.56
C VAL A 36 -17.56 -13.42 -5.58
N ARG A 37 -17.93 -13.11 -6.83
CA ARG A 37 -17.84 -14.09 -7.92
C ARG A 37 -16.41 -14.16 -8.40
N VAL A 38 -15.66 -15.14 -7.90
CA VAL A 38 -14.33 -15.46 -8.42
C VAL A 38 -14.54 -16.30 -9.67
N PHE A 39 -14.32 -15.71 -10.85
CA PHE A 39 -14.33 -16.47 -12.09
C PHE A 39 -13.05 -17.30 -12.16
N ARG A 40 -13.17 -18.59 -11.86
CA ARG A 40 -12.07 -19.54 -11.96
C ARG A 40 -12.44 -20.65 -12.93
N ASP A 41 -12.36 -20.35 -14.20
CA ASP A 41 -12.20 -21.37 -15.24
C ASP A 41 -10.92 -21.03 -16.00
N ASN A 42 -10.01 -22.00 -16.05
CA ASN A 42 -8.66 -21.95 -16.63
C ASN A 42 -8.48 -20.83 -17.67
N CYS A 43 -7.86 -19.72 -17.28
CA CYS A 43 -7.28 -18.80 -18.24
C CYS A 43 -5.82 -19.24 -18.43
N PRO A 44 -5.48 -20.05 -19.46
CA PRO A 44 -4.09 -20.12 -19.88
C PRO A 44 -3.64 -18.69 -20.19
N SER A 45 -2.38 -18.37 -19.89
CA SER A 45 -1.81 -17.02 -19.95
C SER A 45 -2.16 -16.21 -21.21
N ASN A 46 -2.51 -16.88 -22.30
CA ASN A 46 -2.76 -16.30 -23.62
C ASN A 46 -4.24 -15.96 -23.87
N ASP A 47 -5.19 -16.53 -23.11
CA ASP A 47 -6.63 -16.25 -23.28
C ASP A 47 -7.10 -15.03 -22.47
N PHE A 48 -6.29 -14.55 -21.52
CA PHE A 48 -6.68 -13.39 -20.71
C PHE A 48 -6.75 -12.12 -21.56
N GLN A 49 -5.82 -11.90 -22.50
CA GLN A 49 -5.86 -10.75 -23.39
C GLN A 49 -7.09 -10.80 -24.32
N ALA A 50 -7.37 -11.97 -24.90
CA ALA A 50 -8.55 -12.20 -25.73
C ALA A 50 -9.84 -11.99 -24.93
N ASN A 51 -9.92 -12.50 -23.70
CA ASN A 51 -11.07 -12.29 -22.81
C ASN A 51 -11.18 -10.84 -22.31
N LEU A 52 -10.06 -10.13 -22.14
CA LEU A 52 -10.06 -8.73 -21.72
C LEU A 52 -10.60 -7.82 -22.83
N GLN A 53 -10.17 -8.09 -24.06
CA GLN A 53 -10.58 -7.36 -25.26
C GLN A 53 -12.02 -7.72 -25.68
N ASN A 54 -12.44 -8.98 -25.52
CA ASN A 54 -13.74 -9.45 -26.00
C ASN A 54 -14.90 -9.27 -24.99
N ASN A 55 -14.62 -9.04 -23.69
CA ASN A 55 -15.65 -8.89 -22.64
C ASN A 55 -15.59 -7.53 -21.91
N THR A 56 -15.46 -6.43 -22.67
CA THR A 56 -15.44 -5.05 -22.14
C THR A 56 -16.61 -4.73 -21.21
N CYS A 57 -17.81 -5.23 -21.51
CA CYS A 57 -19.00 -5.06 -20.67
C CYS A 57 -18.88 -5.72 -19.28
N MET A 58 -18.20 -6.88 -19.15
CA MET A 58 -17.97 -7.52 -17.84
C MET A 58 -16.92 -6.74 -17.03
N LEU A 59 -15.86 -6.26 -17.66
CA LEU A 59 -14.76 -5.59 -16.97
C LEU A 59 -15.14 -4.22 -16.42
N SER A 60 -16.07 -3.52 -17.07
CA SER A 60 -16.61 -2.25 -16.58
C SER A 60 -17.26 -2.35 -15.17
N LYS A 61 -17.73 -3.54 -14.82
CA LYS A 61 -18.35 -3.83 -13.52
C LYS A 61 -17.36 -4.33 -12.48
N LEU A 62 -16.15 -4.72 -12.89
CA LEU A 62 -15.07 -5.12 -11.99
C LEU A 62 -14.75 -3.99 -11.01
N ARG A 63 -14.65 -4.33 -9.72
CA ARG A 63 -14.28 -3.41 -8.63
C ARG A 63 -13.04 -3.89 -7.88
N PHE A 64 -12.75 -5.18 -7.94
CA PHE A 64 -11.62 -5.79 -7.28
C PHE A 64 -10.81 -6.62 -8.29
N LEU A 65 -9.51 -6.40 -8.34
CA LEU A 65 -8.58 -7.19 -9.14
C LEU A 65 -7.40 -7.61 -8.27
N SER A 66 -7.18 -8.91 -8.12
CA SER A 66 -6.01 -9.47 -7.46
C SER A 66 -5.32 -10.48 -8.36
N TRP A 67 -4.05 -10.26 -8.67
CA TRP A 67 -3.35 -11.07 -9.66
C TRP A 67 -1.93 -11.39 -9.20
N HIS A 68 -1.51 -12.64 -9.36
CA HIS A 68 -0.21 -13.15 -8.95
C HIS A 68 0.54 -13.80 -10.13
N HIS A 69 1.67 -13.28 -10.58
CA HIS A 69 2.25 -13.65 -11.90
C HIS A 69 1.42 -13.09 -13.06
N PHE A 70 1.37 -11.75 -13.16
CA PHE A 70 0.63 -11.05 -14.23
C PHE A 70 1.22 -11.35 -15.61
N PRO A 71 0.42 -11.82 -16.59
CA PRO A 71 0.92 -12.11 -17.92
C PRO A 71 1.33 -10.82 -18.63
N ILE A 72 2.55 -10.84 -19.17
CA ILE A 72 3.25 -9.70 -19.78
C ILE A 72 2.47 -9.12 -20.98
N GLU A 73 1.76 -10.00 -21.68
CA GLU A 73 1.04 -9.69 -22.92
C GLU A 73 -0.15 -8.74 -22.69
N VAL A 74 -0.69 -8.71 -21.47
CA VAL A 74 -1.75 -7.75 -21.11
C VAL A 74 -1.11 -6.44 -20.69
N LYS A 75 -1.20 -5.45 -21.56
CA LYS A 75 -0.85 -4.07 -21.19
C LYS A 75 -1.83 -3.55 -20.13
N ILE A 76 -1.28 -2.97 -19.07
CA ILE A 76 -2.03 -2.29 -18.00
C ILE A 76 -2.90 -1.16 -18.58
N THR A 77 -2.64 -0.67 -19.81
CA THR A 77 -3.44 0.36 -20.49
C THR A 77 -4.95 0.04 -20.53
N ASN A 78 -5.32 -1.23 -20.41
CA ASN A 78 -6.72 -1.65 -20.34
C ASN A 78 -7.39 -1.34 -18.99
N PHE A 79 -6.64 -1.11 -17.92
CA PHE A 79 -7.16 -0.80 -16.58
C PHE A 79 -7.71 0.61 -16.47
N SER A 80 -7.21 1.59 -17.22
CA SER A 80 -7.69 2.98 -17.15
C SER A 80 -9.19 3.10 -17.47
N MET A 81 -9.75 2.14 -18.22
CA MET A 81 -11.17 2.06 -18.54
C MET A 81 -12.01 1.32 -17.47
N MET A 82 -11.36 0.75 -16.44
CA MET A 82 -12.02 -0.04 -15.39
C MET A 82 -12.25 0.81 -14.13
N ASN A 83 -13.45 0.70 -13.56
CA ASN A 83 -13.81 1.39 -12.32
C ASN A 83 -13.32 0.60 -11.09
N ILE A 84 -12.03 0.23 -11.06
CA ILE A 84 -11.41 -0.58 -10.01
C ILE A 84 -11.33 0.24 -8.71
N VAL A 85 -11.71 -0.41 -7.61
CA VAL A 85 -11.64 0.13 -6.24
C VAL A 85 -10.47 -0.49 -5.48
N ILE A 86 -10.16 -1.77 -5.74
CA ILE A 86 -9.08 -2.50 -5.09
C ILE A 86 -8.23 -3.17 -6.17
N LEU A 87 -6.95 -2.82 -6.21
CA LEU A 87 -5.96 -3.43 -7.10
C LEU A 87 -4.86 -4.06 -6.26
N HIS A 88 -4.64 -5.35 -6.47
CA HIS A 88 -3.54 -6.10 -5.89
C HIS A 88 -2.77 -6.81 -7.01
N LEU A 89 -1.51 -6.43 -7.18
CA LEU A 89 -0.58 -7.09 -8.09
C LEU A 89 0.54 -7.72 -7.27
N GLY A 90 0.74 -9.01 -7.42
CA GLY A 90 1.70 -9.82 -6.70
C GLY A 90 2.64 -10.55 -7.64
N HIS A 91 3.93 -10.58 -7.35
CA HIS A 91 4.92 -11.38 -8.08
C HIS A 91 4.81 -11.19 -9.61
N CYS A 92 5.00 -9.96 -10.08
CA CYS A 92 4.93 -9.65 -11.51
C CYS A 92 6.34 -9.27 -12.01
N PRO A 93 7.21 -10.26 -12.30
CA PRO A 93 8.64 -10.03 -12.52
C PRO A 93 8.98 -9.26 -13.80
N ASN A 94 8.01 -9.09 -14.70
CA ASN A 94 8.19 -8.40 -15.98
C ASN A 94 7.31 -7.15 -16.09
N LEU A 95 6.72 -6.71 -14.97
CA LEU A 95 5.85 -5.54 -14.94
C LEU A 95 6.67 -4.27 -14.79
N THR A 96 7.03 -3.66 -15.92
CA THR A 96 7.90 -2.48 -15.97
C THR A 96 7.14 -1.17 -16.06
N ASP A 97 5.90 -1.18 -16.57
CA ASP A 97 5.09 0.03 -16.76
C ASP A 97 3.80 -0.04 -15.94
N LEU A 98 3.63 0.92 -15.03
CA LEU A 98 2.45 1.07 -14.17
C LEU A 98 1.64 2.35 -14.49
N GLN A 99 1.93 3.09 -15.56
CA GLN A 99 1.28 4.37 -15.89
C GLN A 99 -0.24 4.28 -16.01
N SER A 100 -0.79 3.11 -16.31
CA SER A 100 -2.25 3.01 -16.43
C SER A 100 -2.97 2.91 -15.09
N ILE A 101 -2.24 2.76 -13.97
CA ILE A 101 -2.79 2.94 -12.63
C ILE A 101 -3.21 4.40 -12.39
N GLU A 102 -2.54 5.36 -13.04
CA GLU A 102 -2.81 6.81 -12.90
C GLU A 102 -4.27 7.17 -13.23
N GLY A 103 -4.89 6.41 -14.16
CA GLY A 103 -6.28 6.58 -14.58
C GLY A 103 -7.33 5.94 -13.66
N LEU A 104 -6.93 5.18 -12.63
CA LEU A 104 -7.85 4.45 -11.74
C LEU A 104 -8.48 5.36 -10.67
N VAL A 105 -9.19 6.42 -11.08
CA VAL A 105 -9.72 7.48 -10.19
C VAL A 105 -10.67 7.01 -9.06
N SER A 106 -11.17 5.77 -9.14
CA SER A 106 -11.99 5.14 -8.09
C SER A 106 -11.21 4.27 -7.11
N LEU A 107 -9.90 4.10 -7.32
CA LEU A 107 -9.05 3.24 -6.53
C LEU A 107 -9.00 3.75 -5.08
N ARG A 108 -9.30 2.85 -4.15
CA ARG A 108 -9.25 3.08 -2.70
C ARG A 108 -8.12 2.30 -2.04
N ILE A 109 -7.71 1.18 -2.65
CA ILE A 109 -6.65 0.32 -2.16
C ILE A 109 -5.74 -0.09 -3.32
N LEU A 110 -4.45 0.17 -3.16
CA LEU A 110 -3.39 -0.29 -4.06
C LEU A 110 -2.40 -1.15 -3.30
N LYS A 111 -2.19 -2.38 -3.76
CA LYS A 111 -1.17 -3.29 -3.26
C LYS A 111 -0.25 -3.74 -4.39
N LEU A 112 1.04 -3.50 -4.24
CA LEU A 112 2.08 -3.95 -5.17
C LEU A 112 3.09 -4.77 -4.38
N ILE A 113 3.10 -6.08 -4.61
CA ILE A 113 3.93 -7.04 -3.86
C ILE A 113 4.84 -7.78 -4.84
N GLU A 114 6.13 -7.87 -4.56
CA GLU A 114 7.12 -8.57 -5.39
C GLU A 114 7.12 -8.09 -6.86
N ILE A 115 7.08 -6.77 -7.06
CA ILE A 115 7.22 -6.17 -8.39
C ILE A 115 8.69 -5.81 -8.59
N LEU A 116 9.49 -6.80 -9.00
CA LEU A 116 10.94 -6.67 -9.07
C LEU A 116 11.44 -5.54 -9.99
N PRO A 117 10.86 -5.29 -11.18
CA PRO A 117 11.33 -4.20 -12.04
C PRO A 117 10.91 -2.80 -11.60
N LEU A 118 10.11 -2.68 -10.53
CA LEU A 118 9.54 -1.40 -10.13
C LEU A 118 10.60 -0.52 -9.48
N GLU A 119 11.13 0.45 -10.24
CA GLU A 119 12.07 1.44 -9.72
C GLU A 119 11.37 2.66 -9.13
N ARG A 120 10.22 3.04 -9.67
CA ARG A 120 9.42 4.20 -9.27
C ARG A 120 7.93 3.91 -9.39
N LEU A 121 7.13 4.53 -8.53
CA LEU A 121 5.69 4.52 -8.68
C LEU A 121 5.25 5.39 -9.87
N PRO A 122 4.12 5.07 -10.53
CA PRO A 122 3.50 5.96 -11.49
C PRO A 122 2.93 7.21 -10.78
N ASP A 123 2.44 8.20 -11.52
CA ASP A 123 1.83 9.38 -10.92
C ASP A 123 0.48 9.06 -10.25
N LEU A 124 0.46 9.02 -8.92
CA LEU A 124 -0.74 8.72 -8.15
C LEU A 124 -1.56 9.98 -7.82
N SER A 125 -1.17 11.16 -8.32
CA SER A 125 -1.81 12.45 -8.00
C SER A 125 -3.31 12.46 -8.26
N ASN A 126 -3.78 11.75 -9.31
CA ASN A 126 -5.19 11.64 -9.67
C ASN A 126 -6.00 10.67 -8.78
N LEU A 127 -5.34 9.84 -7.96
CA LEU A 127 -5.99 8.84 -7.12
C LEU A 127 -6.51 9.44 -5.82
N LYS A 128 -7.34 10.47 -5.93
CA LYS A 128 -7.86 11.24 -4.80
C LYS A 128 -8.70 10.40 -3.83
N LYS A 129 -9.14 9.20 -4.19
CA LYS A 129 -9.89 8.29 -3.28
C LYS A 129 -9.00 7.24 -2.60
N LEU A 130 -7.70 7.20 -2.90
CA LEU A 130 -6.80 6.20 -2.37
C LEU A 130 -6.67 6.37 -0.86
N SER A 131 -7.08 5.34 -0.13
CA SER A 131 -7.05 5.30 1.34
C SER A 131 -6.00 4.34 1.90
N LYS A 132 -5.53 3.38 1.10
CA LYS A 132 -4.53 2.40 1.50
C LYS A 132 -3.54 2.13 0.38
N LEU A 133 -2.26 2.24 0.71
CA LEU A 133 -1.16 1.89 -0.17
C LEU A 133 -0.24 0.91 0.56
N GLN A 134 0.01 -0.23 -0.08
CA GLN A 134 0.93 -1.25 0.41
C GLN A 134 1.93 -1.63 -0.67
N LEU A 135 3.21 -1.43 -0.38
CA LEU A 135 4.33 -1.85 -1.21
C LEU A 135 5.15 -2.88 -0.44
N GLY A 136 5.42 -4.02 -1.07
CA GLY A 136 6.09 -5.15 -0.44
C GLY A 136 7.11 -5.77 -1.39
N ARG A 137 8.35 -6.01 -0.96
CA ARG A 137 9.35 -6.77 -1.76
C ARG A 137 9.59 -6.19 -3.16
N CYS A 138 9.42 -4.88 -3.33
CA CYS A 138 9.80 -4.19 -4.56
C CYS A 138 11.28 -3.79 -4.42
N HIS A 139 12.18 -4.75 -4.66
CA HIS A 139 13.61 -4.61 -4.30
C HIS A 139 14.33 -3.49 -5.07
N ASN A 140 13.88 -3.15 -6.27
CA ASN A 140 14.48 -2.08 -7.07
C ASN A 140 13.85 -0.69 -6.84
N LEU A 141 12.82 -0.58 -5.98
CA LEU A 141 12.10 0.68 -5.76
C LEU A 141 12.99 1.66 -4.98
N ILE A 142 13.38 2.75 -5.64
CA ILE A 142 14.31 3.74 -5.09
C ILE A 142 13.62 4.96 -4.48
N ASP A 143 12.40 5.29 -4.95
CA ASP A 143 11.62 6.42 -4.46
C ASP A 143 10.11 6.15 -4.50
N VAL A 144 9.37 6.89 -3.67
CA VAL A 144 7.91 6.85 -3.58
C VAL A 144 7.30 8.25 -3.63
N GLN A 145 7.93 9.19 -4.35
CA GLN A 145 7.55 10.62 -4.33
C GLN A 145 6.08 10.85 -4.70
N SER A 146 5.51 10.01 -5.58
CA SER A 146 4.13 10.15 -6.03
C SER A 146 3.05 9.98 -4.95
N ILE A 147 3.43 9.63 -3.71
CA ILE A 147 2.48 9.54 -2.60
C ILE A 147 2.25 10.86 -1.86
N GLU A 148 3.06 11.90 -2.10
CA GLU A 148 3.04 13.15 -1.32
C GLU A 148 1.65 13.83 -1.29
N ASP A 149 0.93 13.83 -2.42
CA ASP A 149 -0.36 14.52 -2.56
C ASP A 149 -1.59 13.63 -2.27
N LEU A 150 -1.40 12.45 -1.69
CA LEU A 150 -2.47 11.50 -1.40
C LEU A 150 -3.21 11.86 -0.09
N GLY A 151 -3.83 13.05 -0.04
CA GLY A 151 -4.48 13.57 1.18
C GLY A 151 -5.64 12.74 1.77
N ASN A 152 -6.10 11.69 1.06
CA ASN A 152 -7.06 10.72 1.58
C ASN A 152 -6.45 9.41 2.10
N LEU A 153 -5.12 9.26 2.03
CA LEU A 153 -4.43 8.09 2.50
C LEU A 153 -4.55 7.96 4.02
N LYS A 154 -5.03 6.80 4.47
CA LYS A 154 -5.18 6.42 5.88
C LYS A 154 -4.13 5.42 6.32
N THR A 155 -3.68 4.56 5.40
CA THR A 155 -2.72 3.51 5.71
C THR A 155 -1.62 3.47 4.65
N LEU A 156 -0.37 3.62 5.10
CA LEU A 156 0.83 3.43 4.30
C LEU A 156 1.65 2.28 4.88
N LYS A 157 1.86 1.23 4.08
CA LYS A 157 2.68 0.07 4.46
C LYS A 157 3.80 -0.12 3.46
N LEU A 158 5.05 0.07 3.89
CA LEU A 158 6.25 -0.23 3.11
C LEU A 158 6.97 -1.40 3.79
N THR A 159 7.17 -2.49 3.06
CA THR A 159 7.80 -3.70 3.60
C THR A 159 8.85 -4.21 2.63
N GLU A 160 10.08 -4.42 3.11
CA GLU A 160 11.18 -5.00 2.32
C GLU A 160 11.48 -4.19 1.05
N ILE A 161 11.69 -2.87 1.24
CA ILE A 161 12.08 -1.93 0.18
C ILE A 161 13.53 -1.47 0.43
N PRO A 162 14.53 -2.30 0.12
CA PRO A 162 15.91 -2.13 0.57
C PRO A 162 16.61 -0.91 -0.04
N LEU A 163 16.21 -0.43 -1.22
CA LEU A 163 16.85 0.71 -1.89
C LEU A 163 16.21 2.07 -1.58
N LEU A 164 15.08 2.11 -0.88
CA LEU A 164 14.40 3.35 -0.53
C LEU A 164 15.20 4.10 0.54
N LYS A 165 15.82 5.22 0.16
CA LYS A 165 16.67 6.00 1.06
C LYS A 165 15.92 6.99 1.93
N ARG A 166 14.80 7.53 1.42
CA ARG A 166 14.06 8.63 2.04
C ARG A 166 12.57 8.49 1.77
N LEU A 167 11.75 8.89 2.74
CA LEU A 167 10.34 9.15 2.48
C LEU A 167 10.14 10.54 1.86
N PRO A 168 9.11 10.73 1.01
CA PRO A 168 8.69 12.04 0.57
C PRO A 168 8.13 12.87 1.72
N ASP A 169 7.80 14.12 1.44
CA ASP A 169 7.13 14.97 2.41
C ASP A 169 5.72 14.42 2.71
N LEU A 170 5.50 13.97 3.94
CA LEU A 170 4.24 13.36 4.35
C LEU A 170 3.25 14.40 4.91
N SER A 171 3.58 15.68 4.91
CA SER A 171 2.79 16.74 5.57
C SER A 171 1.39 16.95 5.01
N TYR A 172 1.15 16.52 3.77
CA TYR A 172 -0.16 16.55 3.14
C TYR A 172 -1.03 15.33 3.47
N LEU A 173 -0.47 14.28 4.09
CA LEU A 173 -1.19 13.05 4.45
C LEU A 173 -1.97 13.19 5.76
N LYS A 174 -2.79 14.25 5.87
CA LYS A 174 -3.50 14.63 7.10
C LYS A 174 -4.48 13.57 7.62
N LYS A 175 -4.89 12.62 6.79
CA LYS A 175 -5.79 11.52 7.15
C LYS A 175 -5.05 10.22 7.50
N LEU A 176 -3.73 10.21 7.47
CA LEU A 176 -2.93 9.03 7.77
C LEU A 176 -3.12 8.63 9.23
N THR A 177 -3.60 7.41 9.46
CA THR A 177 -3.80 6.82 10.78
C THR A 177 -2.79 5.71 11.07
N GLU A 178 -2.21 5.11 10.03
CA GLU A 178 -1.26 4.01 10.16
C GLU A 178 -0.07 4.18 9.22
N LEU A 179 1.14 4.16 9.79
CA LEU A 179 2.40 4.15 9.07
C LEU A 179 3.22 2.92 9.50
N HIS A 180 3.49 2.03 8.55
CA HIS A 180 4.29 0.82 8.78
C HIS A 180 5.49 0.82 7.85
N LEU A 181 6.69 0.80 8.42
CA LEU A 181 7.98 0.73 7.73
C LEU A 181 8.73 -0.50 8.23
N ARG A 182 8.84 -1.54 7.40
CA ARG A 182 9.48 -2.81 7.81
C ARG A 182 10.53 -3.23 6.82
N TYR A 183 11.70 -3.66 7.28
CA TYR A 183 12.79 -4.15 6.42
C TYR A 183 13.17 -3.17 5.28
N CYS A 184 13.01 -1.86 5.52
CA CYS A 184 13.43 -0.82 4.57
C CYS A 184 14.89 -0.48 4.86
N HIS A 185 15.79 -1.43 4.57
CA HIS A 185 17.19 -1.39 5.05
C HIS A 185 17.99 -0.18 4.59
N GLY A 186 17.65 0.40 3.43
CA GLY A 186 18.28 1.60 2.90
C GLY A 186 17.77 2.92 3.49
N LEU A 187 16.70 2.90 4.29
CA LEU A 187 16.04 4.12 4.78
C LEU A 187 16.92 4.82 5.82
N ILE A 188 17.46 5.97 5.45
CA ILE A 188 18.36 6.78 6.29
C ILE A 188 17.65 7.96 6.93
N GLU A 189 16.56 8.45 6.34
CA GLU A 189 15.95 9.71 6.74
C GLU A 189 14.43 9.71 6.51
N ILE A 190 13.72 10.23 7.52
CA ILE A 190 12.34 10.66 7.43
C ILE A 190 12.34 12.16 7.73
N LYS A 191 11.90 12.98 6.76
CA LYS A 191 12.06 14.44 6.81
C LYS A 191 11.24 15.08 7.94
N SER A 192 9.95 14.75 8.02
CA SER A 192 9.03 15.35 8.98
C SER A 192 7.82 14.46 9.23
N PHE A 193 7.22 14.62 10.41
CA PHE A 193 5.87 14.11 10.75
C PHE A 193 4.87 15.26 10.95
N GLU A 194 5.22 16.47 10.53
CA GLU A 194 4.27 17.58 10.43
C GLU A 194 3.03 17.14 9.64
N GLY A 195 1.84 17.62 10.03
CA GLY A 195 0.58 17.25 9.38
C GLY A 195 0.03 15.85 9.71
N LEU A 196 0.79 14.97 10.35
CA LEU A 196 0.36 13.61 10.73
C LEU A 196 -0.40 13.57 12.08
N GLU A 197 -1.23 14.56 12.36
CA GLU A 197 -1.96 14.72 13.64
C GLU A 197 -2.95 13.58 13.94
N ASN A 198 -3.36 12.84 12.90
CA ASN A 198 -4.28 11.72 13.00
C ASN A 198 -3.58 10.35 13.09
N LEU A 199 -2.25 10.32 13.10
CA LEU A 199 -1.51 9.06 13.16
C LEU A 199 -1.75 8.38 14.51
N MET A 200 -2.23 7.14 14.46
CA MET A 200 -2.53 6.31 15.64
C MET A 200 -1.51 5.20 15.83
N ILE A 201 -1.01 4.64 14.72
CA ILE A 201 -0.06 3.52 14.73
C ILE A 201 1.18 3.92 13.95
N LEU A 202 2.33 3.90 14.63
CA LEU A 202 3.65 4.03 14.03
C LEU A 202 4.44 2.75 14.31
N MET A 203 4.67 1.98 13.25
CA MET A 203 5.45 0.74 13.31
C MET A 203 6.69 0.86 12.45
N MET A 204 7.84 0.69 13.08
CA MET A 204 9.15 0.62 12.44
C MET A 204 9.85 -0.65 12.88
N ASP A 205 10.17 -1.51 11.92
CA ASP A 205 10.85 -2.78 12.17
C ASP A 205 12.04 -2.93 11.22
N GLU A 206 13.20 -3.21 11.77
CA GLU A 206 14.43 -3.49 11.04
C GLU A 206 14.82 -2.36 10.07
N LEU A 207 15.04 -1.16 10.62
CA LEU A 207 15.56 0.02 9.93
C LEU A 207 17.00 0.30 10.40
N PRO A 208 18.00 -0.49 9.97
CA PRO A 208 19.35 -0.46 10.52
C PRO A 208 20.10 0.86 10.28
N LEU A 209 19.77 1.61 9.22
CA LEU A 209 20.46 2.86 8.88
C LEU A 209 19.76 4.13 9.37
N LEU A 210 18.57 4.02 9.98
CA LEU A 210 17.82 5.17 10.44
C LEU A 210 18.35 5.65 11.79
N GLU A 211 19.04 6.80 11.80
CA GLU A 211 19.69 7.33 13.00
C GLU A 211 18.78 8.22 13.86
N ARG A 212 17.79 8.87 13.25
CA ARG A 212 16.94 9.87 13.90
C ARG A 212 15.50 9.78 13.39
N LEU A 213 14.56 10.00 14.30
CA LEU A 213 13.16 10.25 13.97
C LEU A 213 12.86 11.75 13.98
N PRO A 214 11.91 12.21 13.13
CA PRO A 214 11.28 13.50 13.35
C PRO A 214 10.69 13.59 14.75
N ASN A 215 10.56 14.82 15.24
CA ASN A 215 9.92 15.06 16.53
C ASN A 215 8.47 14.55 16.53
N LEU A 216 8.14 13.71 17.51
CA LEU A 216 6.84 13.06 17.64
C LEU A 216 5.78 13.93 18.32
N SER A 217 6.10 15.13 18.81
CA SER A 217 5.15 16.00 19.54
C SER A 217 3.89 16.38 18.74
N ASN A 218 3.94 16.32 17.40
CA ASN A 218 2.78 16.58 16.55
C ASN A 218 1.81 15.38 16.47
N LEU A 219 2.24 14.18 16.89
CA LEU A 219 1.49 12.95 16.80
C LEU A 219 0.53 12.78 18.00
N LYS A 220 -0.38 13.74 18.17
CA LYS A 220 -1.26 13.85 19.34
C LYS A 220 -2.18 12.66 19.56
N LYS A 221 -2.49 11.90 18.50
CA LYS A 221 -3.36 10.71 18.56
C LYS A 221 -2.60 9.39 18.51
N LEU A 222 -1.27 9.41 18.62
CA LEU A 222 -0.47 8.20 18.56
C LEU A 222 -0.74 7.33 19.78
N THR A 223 -1.41 6.20 19.57
CA THR A 223 -1.72 5.23 20.62
C THR A 223 -0.74 4.05 20.61
N GLN A 224 -0.12 3.74 19.47
CA GLN A 224 0.78 2.60 19.35
C GLN A 224 2.10 2.98 18.67
N LEU A 225 3.21 2.76 19.38
CA LEU A 225 4.58 2.97 18.89
C LEU A 225 5.38 1.67 19.01
N TYR A 226 5.72 1.09 17.86
CA TYR A 226 6.57 -0.10 17.77
C TYR A 226 7.87 0.26 17.07
N LEU A 227 8.99 0.15 17.78
CA LEU A 227 10.34 0.33 17.26
C LEU A 227 11.14 -0.94 17.52
N ARG A 228 11.37 -1.72 16.47
CA ARG A 228 12.07 -3.01 16.56
C ARG A 228 13.29 -3.00 15.65
N ARG A 229 14.44 -3.43 16.18
CA ARG A 229 15.69 -3.60 15.43
C ARG A 229 16.13 -2.35 14.63
N CYS A 230 15.78 -1.15 15.10
CA CYS A 230 16.31 0.11 14.57
C CYS A 230 17.65 0.40 15.24
N HIS A 231 18.69 -0.35 14.83
CA HIS A 231 19.93 -0.45 15.61
C HIS A 231 20.66 0.87 15.81
N ASN A 232 20.68 1.76 14.81
CA ASN A 232 21.40 3.03 14.85
C ASN A 232 20.54 4.21 15.37
N LEU A 233 19.27 3.98 15.72
CA LEU A 233 18.41 5.06 16.19
C LEU A 233 18.89 5.55 17.55
N VAL A 234 19.36 6.81 17.61
CA VAL A 234 20.07 7.34 18.79
C VAL A 234 19.13 8.00 19.80
N LYS A 235 18.03 8.60 19.33
CA LYS A 235 17.08 9.26 20.22
C LYS A 235 15.68 9.33 19.65
N ILE A 236 14.70 9.39 20.54
CA ILE A 236 13.31 9.71 20.24
C ILE A 236 13.00 11.03 20.92
N GLN A 237 12.46 11.99 20.17
CA GLN A 237 12.07 13.29 20.70
C GLN A 237 10.56 13.47 20.57
N GLY A 238 9.94 14.07 21.58
CA GLY A 238 8.54 14.47 21.55
C GLY A 238 7.76 13.95 22.76
N THR A 239 6.63 14.59 23.02
CA THR A 239 5.70 14.19 24.09
C THR A 239 4.59 13.36 23.48
N LEU A 240 4.41 12.13 23.97
CA LEU A 240 3.40 11.19 23.48
C LEU A 240 2.26 11.02 24.50
N GLU A 241 1.36 12.00 24.55
CA GLU A 241 0.31 12.08 25.58
C GLU A 241 -0.77 10.99 25.47
N SER A 242 -1.01 10.46 24.27
CA SER A 242 -2.05 9.47 23.98
C SER A 242 -1.52 8.03 23.86
N LEU A 243 -0.25 7.80 24.19
CA LEU A 243 0.40 6.50 23.95
C LEU A 243 -0.13 5.45 24.93
N GLU A 244 -0.64 4.35 24.37
CA GLU A 244 -1.21 3.23 25.11
C GLU A 244 -0.31 1.98 25.02
N ASP A 245 0.30 1.75 23.86
CA ASP A 245 1.20 0.62 23.59
C ASP A 245 2.56 1.13 23.10
N LEU A 246 3.60 0.80 23.86
CA LEU A 246 5.00 1.11 23.54
C LEU A 246 5.82 -0.18 23.52
N CYS A 247 6.42 -0.47 22.37
CA CYS A 247 7.33 -1.59 22.21
C CYS A 247 8.64 -1.10 21.58
N ILE A 248 9.70 -1.03 22.38
CA ILE A 248 11.06 -0.77 21.89
C ILE A 248 11.88 -2.04 22.11
N GLN A 249 12.34 -2.68 21.03
CA GLN A 249 13.12 -3.92 21.11
C GLN A 249 14.31 -3.91 20.15
N GLY A 250 15.51 -4.20 20.64
CA GLY A 250 16.70 -4.29 19.78
C GLY A 250 17.13 -2.96 19.13
N CYS A 251 16.72 -1.81 19.67
CA CYS A 251 17.18 -0.48 19.26
C CYS A 251 18.40 -0.09 20.10
N ARG A 252 19.56 -0.68 19.77
CA ARG A 252 20.74 -0.69 20.64
C ARG A 252 21.30 0.70 20.97
N SER A 253 21.24 1.64 20.02
CA SER A 253 21.73 3.01 20.23
C SER A 253 20.77 3.94 20.98
N LEU A 254 19.54 3.52 21.32
CA LEU A 254 18.62 4.33 22.14
C LEU A 254 18.97 4.32 23.63
N ASP A 255 19.71 3.31 24.07
CA ASP A 255 20.05 3.08 25.47
C ASP A 255 21.46 3.60 25.84
N GLU A 256 22.16 4.26 24.89
CA GLU A 256 23.50 4.87 25.05
C GLU A 256 23.42 6.40 25.27
#